data_AF-A0A699WRK0-F1
#
_entry.id   AF-A0A699WRK0-F1
#
_cell.length_a   1.000
_cell.length_b   1.000
_cell.length_c   1.000
_cell.angle_alpha   90.00
_cell.angle_beta   90.00
_cell.angle_gamma   90.00
#
_symmetry.space_group_name_H-M   'P 1'
#
loop_
_entity.id
_entity.type
_entity.pdbx_description
1 polymer ?
#
loop_
_entity_poly.entity_id
_entity_poly.type
_entity_poly.pdbx_seq_one_letter_code
_entity_poly.pdbx_strand_id
1 'polypeptide(L)'
;MDIDSMLGFIEAYAVCLKTINKPILPYHSKTGTLIFPTGEFIGVYYSEELKYAVGLGYKVVPISGYLFERSKSIKEGTGEEGPLLCSRGEVAAL
;
A
#
# COMPACT_ATOMS: atom_id res chain seq x y z
N MET A 1 -5.00 -12.20 0.92
CA MET A 1 -3.59 -11.96 1.31
C MET A 1 -3.61 -10.78 2.26
N ASP A 2 -2.95 -10.86 3.40
CA ASP A 2 -3.07 -9.85 4.47
C ASP A 2 -2.11 -8.67 4.24
N ILE A 3 -2.57 -7.45 4.43
CA ILE A 3 -1.79 -6.24 4.13
C ILE A 3 -0.58 -6.08 5.07
N ASP A 4 -0.69 -6.61 6.29
CA ASP A 4 0.39 -6.59 7.28
C ASP A 4 1.62 -7.39 6.84
N SER A 5 1.41 -8.42 6.03
CA SER A 5 2.48 -9.26 5.46
C SER A 5 3.14 -8.67 4.21
N MET A 6 2.58 -7.60 3.64
CA MET A 6 3.08 -6.97 2.42
C MET A 6 4.09 -5.87 2.74
N LEU A 7 5.14 -5.82 1.92
CA LEU A 7 6.08 -4.72 1.86
C LEU A 7 6.22 -4.32 0.39
N GLY A 8 5.90 -3.07 0.05
CA GLY A 8 6.05 -2.59 -1.32
C GLY A 8 4.94 -1.67 -1.79
N PHE A 9 4.81 -1.52 -3.11
CA PHE A 9 3.79 -0.69 -3.73
C PHE A 9 2.62 -1.53 -4.17
N ILE A 10 1.44 -1.24 -3.62
CA ILE A 10 0.24 -2.05 -3.75
C ILE A 10 -0.82 -1.23 -4.46
N GLU A 11 -1.28 -1.72 -5.61
CA GLU A 11 -2.56 -1.33 -6.19
C GLU A 11 -3.68 -1.88 -5.31
N ALA A 12 -4.52 -1.00 -4.79
CA ALA A 12 -5.59 -1.37 -3.88
C ALA A 12 -6.86 -0.59 -4.16
N TYR A 13 -7.99 -1.26 -3.96
CA TYR A 13 -9.29 -0.63 -3.80
C TYR A 13 -9.44 -0.14 -2.37
N ALA A 14 -9.63 1.16 -2.18
CA ALA A 14 -9.77 1.80 -0.88
C ALA A 14 -11.15 2.42 -0.72
N VAL A 15 -11.75 2.23 0.46
CA VAL A 15 -12.99 2.87 0.88
C VAL A 15 -12.72 3.73 2.10
N CYS A 16 -12.72 5.05 1.89
CA CYS A 16 -12.63 6.05 2.93
C CYS A 16 -14.04 6.41 3.44
N LEU A 17 -14.28 6.24 4.74
CA LEU A 17 -15.56 6.62 5.32
C LEU A 17 -15.80 8.13 5.22
N LYS A 18 -17.03 8.52 4.86
CA LYS A 18 -17.43 9.95 4.71
C LYS A 18 -17.32 10.75 6.02
N THR A 19 -17.23 10.09 7.17
CA THR A 19 -17.05 10.69 8.49
C THR A 19 -15.61 11.14 8.76
N ILE A 20 -14.64 10.71 7.94
CA ILE A 20 -13.24 11.11 8.07
C ILE A 20 -13.07 12.53 7.51
N ASN A 21 -12.81 13.49 8.40
CA ASN A 21 -12.67 14.91 8.01
C ASN A 21 -11.39 15.24 7.24
N LYS A 22 -10.35 14.40 7.37
CA LYS A 22 -9.05 14.61 6.71
C LYS A 22 -8.58 13.29 6.08
N PRO A 23 -9.02 13.00 4.84
CA PRO A 23 -8.52 11.84 4.12
C PRO A 23 -7.02 11.97 3.85
N ILE A 24 -6.30 10.85 3.91
CA ILE A 24 -4.82 10.84 3.84
C ILE A 24 -4.30 10.24 2.54
N LEU A 25 -5.13 9.46 1.84
CA LEU A 25 -4.71 8.78 0.62
C LEU A 25 -4.90 9.72 -0.57
N PRO A 26 -3.81 10.08 -1.29
CA PRO A 26 -3.92 10.90 -2.48
C PRO A 26 -4.55 10.11 -3.63
N TYR A 27 -5.28 10.80 -4.50
CA TYR A 27 -5.86 10.26 -5.71
C TYR A 27 -5.72 11.28 -6.84
N HIS A 28 -5.20 10.85 -7.99
CA HIS A 28 -5.24 11.66 -9.19
C HIS A 28 -6.61 11.55 -9.83
N SER A 29 -7.34 12.66 -9.86
CA SER A 29 -8.61 12.73 -10.56
C SER A 29 -8.42 12.53 -12.07
N LYS A 30 -9.53 12.28 -12.78
CA LYS A 30 -9.53 12.22 -14.26
C LYS A 30 -9.01 13.50 -14.93
N THR A 31 -9.01 14.63 -14.22
CA THR A 31 -8.50 15.92 -14.70
C THR A 31 -7.01 16.12 -14.41
N GLY A 32 -6.33 15.12 -13.83
CA GLY A 32 -4.94 15.21 -13.41
C GLY A 32 -4.72 15.97 -12.10
N THR A 33 -5.79 16.33 -11.39
CA THR A 33 -5.70 17.07 -10.12
C THR A 33 -5.48 16.08 -8.97
N LEU A 34 -4.47 16.33 -8.14
CA LEU A 34 -4.26 15.60 -6.91
C LEU A 34 -5.31 16.00 -5.86
N ILE A 35 -6.11 15.04 -5.42
CA ILE A 35 -7.16 15.22 -4.41
C ILE A 35 -7.03 14.17 -3.30
N PHE A 36 -7.71 14.39 -2.18
CA PHE A 36 -7.76 13.46 -1.04
C PHE A 36 -9.24 13.09 -0.79
N PRO A 37 -9.80 12.13 -1.55
CA PRO A 37 -11.24 11.90 -1.56
C PRO A 37 -11.72 11.07 -0.37
N THR A 38 -13.00 11.22 -0.05
CA THR A 38 -13.77 10.20 0.69
C THR A 38 -14.53 9.32 -0.31
N GLY A 39 -15.00 8.14 0.15
CA GLY A 39 -15.66 7.17 -0.71
C GLY A 39 -14.69 6.16 -1.31
N GLU A 40 -15.03 5.66 -2.50
CA GLU A 40 -14.39 4.52 -3.13
C GLU A 40 -13.45 4.95 -4.25
N PHE A 41 -12.23 4.42 -4.26
CA PHE A 41 -11.24 4.68 -5.31
C PHE A 41 -10.21 3.57 -5.39
N ILE A 42 -9.54 3.47 -6.55
CA ILE A 42 -8.40 2.58 -6.76
C ILE A 42 -7.15 3.44 -6.91
N GLY A 43 -6.09 3.06 -6.22
CA GLY A 43 -4.79 3.73 -6.33
C GLY A 43 -3.64 2.80 -5.97
N VAL A 44 -2.43 3.24 -6.28
CA VAL A 44 -1.19 2.55 -5.91
C VAL A 44 -0.56 3.29 -4.75
N TYR A 45 -0.32 2.59 -3.65
CA TYR A 45 0.17 3.17 -2.40
C TYR A 45 1.28 2.31 -1.83
N TYR A 46 2.18 2.92 -1.05
CA TYR A 46 3.13 2.14 -0.29
C TYR A 46 2.40 1.37 0.83
N SER A 47 2.82 0.14 1.10
CA SER A 47 2.15 -0.76 2.05
C SER A 47 1.96 -0.15 3.43
N GLU A 48 2.92 0.63 3.92
CA GLU A 48 2.82 1.32 5.22
C GLU A 48 1.76 2.43 5.23
N GLU A 49 1.56 3.14 4.10
CA GLU A 49 0.49 4.13 3.98
C GLU A 49 -0.88 3.46 4.06
N LEU A 50 -1.02 2.28 3.45
CA LEU A 50 -2.26 1.50 3.51
C LEU A 50 -2.51 0.92 4.90
N LYS A 51 -1.49 0.40 5.59
CA LYS A 51 -1.61 -0.05 6.99
C LYS A 51 -2.06 1.08 7.89
N TYR A 52 -1.48 2.27 7.72
CA TYR A 52 -1.90 3.46 8.44
C TYR A 52 -3.35 3.86 8.11
N ALA A 53 -3.75 3.81 6.85
CA ALA A 53 -5.13 4.08 6.44
C ALA A 53 -6.13 3.09 7.07
N VAL A 54 -5.81 1.80 7.12
CA VAL A 54 -6.63 0.79 7.82
C VAL A 54 -6.79 1.16 9.30
N GLY A 55 -5.72 1.58 9.97
CA GLY A 55 -5.77 2.08 11.35
C GLY A 55 -6.66 3.30 11.56
N LEU A 56 -6.89 4.10 10.51
CA LEU A 56 -7.81 5.25 10.51
C LEU A 56 -9.25 4.88 10.11
N GLY A 57 -9.54 3.60 9.86
CA GLY A 57 -10.88 3.11 9.53
C GLY A 57 -11.19 2.99 8.04
N TYR A 58 -10.16 3.01 7.17
CA TYR A 58 -10.34 2.68 5.76
C TYR A 58 -10.58 1.18 5.61
N LYS A 59 -11.40 0.80 4.62
CA LYS A 59 -11.40 -0.58 4.10
C LYS A 59 -10.47 -0.62 2.91
N VAL A 60 -9.48 -1.52 2.91
CA VAL A 60 -8.51 -1.65 1.83
C VAL A 60 -8.52 -3.08 1.33
N VAL A 61 -8.62 -3.26 0.01
CA VAL A 61 -8.56 -4.55 -0.68
C VAL A 61 -7.40 -4.49 -1.67
N PRO A 62 -6.27 -5.17 -1.39
CA PRO A 62 -5.16 -5.29 -2.34
C PRO A 62 -5.57 -6.00 -3.63
N ILE A 63 -5.10 -5.51 -4.77
CA ILE A 63 -5.38 -6.04 -6.13
C ILE A 63 -4.09 -6.57 -6.76
N SER A 64 -3.03 -5.78 -6.80
CA SER A 64 -1.75 -6.16 -7.39
C SER A 64 -0.63 -5.36 -6.72
N GLY A 65 0.63 -5.71 -6.96
CA GLY A 65 1.71 -4.89 -6.43
C GLY A 65 3.12 -5.30 -6.83
N TYR A 66 4.04 -4.39 -6.56
CA TYR A 66 5.47 -4.66 -6.54
C TYR A 66 5.88 -4.93 -5.11
N LEU A 67 6.19 -6.19 -4.80
CA LEU A 67 6.53 -6.64 -3.46
C LEU A 67 8.05 -6.68 -3.31
N PHE A 68 8.50 -6.25 -2.14
CA PHE A 68 9.88 -6.27 -1.72
C PHE A 68 10.10 -7.45 -0.79
N GLU A 69 10.95 -8.37 -1.20
CA GLU A 69 11.46 -9.43 -0.33
C GLU A 69 12.71 -8.94 0.37
N ARG A 70 12.77 -9.16 1.69
CA ARG A 70 14.01 -8.95 2.45
C ARG A 70 14.98 -10.05 2.01
N SER A 71 16.09 -9.66 1.40
CA SER A 71 17.14 -10.60 1.06
C SER A 71 17.70 -11.24 2.34
N LYS A 72 17.80 -12.57 2.35
CA LYS A 72 18.36 -13.34 3.49
C LYS A 72 19.89 -13.31 3.55
N SER A 73 20.55 -12.47 2.76
CA SER A 73 22.00 -12.51 2.58
C SER A 73 22.68 -11.27 3.13
N ILE A 74 22.85 -11.23 4.45
CA ILE A 74 24.07 -10.68 5.05
C ILE A 74 24.61 -11.78 5.96
N LYS A 75 25.77 -12.33 5.57
CA LYS A 75 26.56 -13.13 6.50
C LYS A 75 26.98 -12.22 7.64
N GLU A 76 26.82 -12.71 8.86
CA GLU A 76 27.11 -12.06 10.15
C GLU A 76 28.33 -11.13 10.09
N GLY A 77 28.15 -9.86 10.47
CA GLY A 77 29.31 -8.99 10.72
C GLY A 77 29.05 -7.48 10.86
N THR A 78 28.07 -6.90 10.17
CA THR A 78 27.84 -5.44 10.20
C THR A 78 26.35 -5.14 10.15
N GLY A 79 25.87 -4.25 11.01
CA GLY A 79 24.46 -3.85 11.13
C GLY A 79 23.97 -3.00 9.95
N GLU A 80 24.18 -3.44 8.73
CA GLU A 80 23.65 -2.82 7.51
C GLU A 80 22.47 -3.65 7.03
N GLU A 81 21.38 -3.01 6.56
CA GLU A 81 20.25 -3.74 5.98
C GLU A 81 20.57 -4.16 4.54
N GLY A 82 20.32 -5.43 4.19
CA GLY A 82 20.61 -5.96 2.86
C GLY A 82 19.68 -5.39 1.77
N PRO A 83 20.05 -5.50 0.48
CA PRO A 83 19.25 -4.96 -0.61
C PRO A 83 17.86 -5.63 -0.68
N LEU A 84 16.82 -4.85 -0.94
CA LEU A 84 15.46 -5.36 -1.17
C LEU A 84 15.33 -5.88 -2.60
N LEU A 85 14.87 -7.13 -2.76
CA LEU A 85 14.57 -7.70 -4.07
C LEU A 85 13.12 -7.35 -4.44
N CYS A 86 12.91 -6.75 -5.61
CA CYS A 86 11.58 -6.39 -6.10
C CYS A 86 11.04 -7.45 -7.06
N SER A 87 9.85 -7.98 -6.78
CA SER A 87 9.10 -8.87 -7.67
C SER A 87 7.69 -8.32 -7.90
N ARG A 88 7.12 -8.57 -9.08
CA ARG A 88 5.70 -8.27 -9.34
C ARG A 88 4.86 -9.41 -8.77
N GLY A 89 4.00 -9.11 -7.80
CA GLY A 89 3.05 -10.03 -7.22
C GLY A 89 1.63 -9.75 -7.72
N GLU A 90 0.90 -10.79 -8.10
CA GLU A 90 -0.54 -10.71 -8.32
C GLU A 90 -1.26 -11.09 -7.01
N VAL A 91 -2.17 -10.25 -6.55
CA VAL A 91 -2.97 -10.54 -5.36
C VAL A 91 -4.36 -10.95 -5.84
N ALA A 92 -4.70 -12.23 -5.72
CA ALA A 92 -6.06 -12.66 -6.07
C ALA A 92 -7.07 -11.93 -5.17
N ALA A 93 -7.82 -11.01 -5.76
CA ALA A 93 -8.91 -10.30 -5.11
C ALA A 93 -10.17 -11.18 -5.15
N LEU A 94 -10.61 -11.66 -3.98
CA LEU A 94 -11.92 -12.27 -3.75
C LEU A 94 -12.49 -11.76 -2.43
#